data_AF-A0A7G2IRD1-F1
#
_entry.id   AF-A0A7G2IRD1-F1
#
_cell.length_a   1.000
_cell.length_b   1.000
_cell.length_c   1.000
_cell.angle_alpha   90.00
_cell.angle_beta   90.00
_cell.angle_gamma   90.00
#
_symmetry.space_group_name_H-M   'P 1'
#
loop_
_entity.id
_entity.type
_entity.pdbx_description
1 polymer ?
#
loop_
_entity_poly.entity_id
_entity_poly.type
_entity_poly.pdbx_seq_one_letter_code
_entity_poly.pdbx_strand_id
1 'polypeptide(L)'
;MPPAACGIFVPKIDIPIFNAGRNQSNLDLAEIRQQQSVVNYEQKFRTRFKEVADALVLRQSIADQISGQQRYLDSLQITLQRARALYQNGAVSYIEVLDAERSLFATRQSLLDLNYAQQVNEIKLFAALGGGWVE
;
A
#
# COMPACT_ATOMS: atom_id res chain seq x y z
N MET A 1 41.04 -64.43 -6.83
CA MET A 1 39.75 -63.73 -6.69
C MET A 1 39.32 -63.81 -5.23
N PRO A 2 39.02 -62.68 -4.56
CA PRO A 2 38.68 -62.64 -3.15
C PRO A 2 37.19 -62.99 -2.90
N PRO A 3 36.81 -63.45 -1.68
CA PRO A 3 35.42 -63.67 -1.32
C PRO A 3 34.69 -62.35 -1.09
N ALA A 4 33.51 -62.20 -1.70
CA ALA A 4 32.65 -61.04 -1.51
C ALA A 4 32.08 -61.03 -0.08
N ALA A 5 32.40 -60.00 0.69
CA ALA A 5 31.76 -59.72 1.96
C ALA A 5 30.33 -59.23 1.69
N CYS A 6 29.33 -60.09 1.94
CA CYS A 6 27.93 -59.68 1.96
C CYS A 6 27.62 -59.12 3.35
N GLY A 7 27.55 -57.79 3.46
CA GLY A 7 27.12 -57.12 4.70
C GLY A 7 25.66 -57.47 4.99
N ILE A 8 25.38 -57.89 6.22
CA ILE A 8 24.02 -58.27 6.64
C ILE A 8 23.15 -57.01 6.71
N PHE A 9 22.14 -56.94 5.85
CA PHE A 9 21.05 -55.98 5.95
C PHE A 9 19.99 -56.57 6.88
N VAL A 10 19.86 -56.03 8.10
CA VAL A 10 18.76 -56.40 9.02
C VAL A 10 17.70 -55.31 8.93
N PRO A 11 16.53 -55.55 8.30
CA PRO A 11 15.42 -54.62 8.37
C PRO A 11 14.92 -54.59 9.82
N LYS A 12 15.02 -53.42 10.46
CA LYS A 12 14.45 -53.18 11.79
C LYS A 12 13.09 -52.51 11.64
N ILE A 13 12.03 -53.17 12.10
CA ILE A 13 10.67 -52.63 12.12
C ILE A 13 10.41 -52.12 13.53
N ASP A 14 10.52 -50.81 13.73
CA ASP A 14 10.10 -50.13 14.97
C ASP A 14 8.63 -49.72 14.83
N ILE A 15 7.71 -50.62 15.23
CA ILE A 15 6.29 -50.31 15.41
C ILE A 15 6.06 -50.13 16.90
N PRO A 16 5.92 -48.90 17.39
CA PRO A 16 5.68 -48.68 18.80
C PRO A 16 4.27 -49.14 19.18
N ILE A 17 4.18 -50.20 19.98
CA ILE A 17 2.91 -50.83 20.40
C ILE A 17 2.24 -50.02 21.53
N PHE A 18 3.02 -49.29 22.34
CA PHE A 18 2.52 -48.45 23.44
C PHE A 18 3.20 -47.08 23.44
N ASN A 19 2.50 -46.05 22.93
CA ASN A 19 2.98 -44.65 22.89
C ASN A 19 2.27 -43.69 23.85
N ALA A 20 1.38 -44.20 24.71
CA ALA A 20 0.55 -43.39 25.62
C ALA A 20 -0.11 -42.17 24.95
N GLY A 21 -0.49 -42.28 23.67
CA GLY A 21 -1.11 -41.20 22.89
C GLY A 21 -0.14 -40.24 22.16
N ARG A 22 1.18 -40.35 22.32
CA ARG A 22 2.17 -39.43 21.70
C ARG A 22 2.04 -39.32 20.17
N ASN A 23 1.76 -40.42 19.46
CA ASN A 23 1.53 -40.36 18.02
C ASN A 23 0.25 -39.62 17.65
N GLN A 24 -0.81 -39.80 18.45
CA GLN A 24 -2.08 -39.08 18.29
C GLN A 24 -1.85 -37.59 18.52
N SER A 25 -1.19 -37.21 19.62
CA SER A 25 -0.87 -35.80 19.91
C SER A 25 0.02 -35.13 18.86
N ASN A 26 0.95 -35.88 18.26
CA ASN A 26 1.77 -35.37 17.15
C ASN A 26 0.95 -35.17 15.87
N LEU A 27 0.01 -36.06 15.58
CA LEU A 27 -0.93 -35.91 14.47
C LEU A 27 -1.85 -34.70 14.70
N ASP A 28 -2.44 -34.59 15.88
CA ASP A 28 -3.30 -33.46 16.26
C ASP A 28 -2.54 -32.13 16.15
N LEU A 29 -1.28 -32.09 16.60
CA LEU A 29 -0.41 -30.91 16.47
C LEU A 29 -0.12 -30.58 14.99
N ALA A 30 0.09 -31.58 14.15
CA ALA A 30 0.31 -31.39 12.72
C ALA A 30 -0.95 -30.86 12.02
N GLU A 31 -2.13 -31.37 12.39
CA GLU A 31 -3.43 -30.92 11.87
C GLU A 31 -3.73 -29.47 12.29
N ILE A 32 -3.51 -29.13 13.57
CA ILE A 32 -3.63 -27.74 14.06
C ILE A 32 -2.70 -26.80 13.29
N ARG A 33 -1.45 -27.20 13.04
CA ARG A 33 -0.50 -26.38 12.25
C ARG A 33 -0.94 -26.21 10.81
N GLN A 34 -1.50 -27.26 10.20
CA GLN A 34 -2.06 -27.17 8.85
C GLN A 34 -3.22 -26.17 8.82
N GLN A 35 -4.16 -26.28 9.77
CA GLN A 35 -5.30 -25.37 9.85
C GLN A 35 -4.87 -23.92 10.10
N GLN A 36 -3.85 -23.71 10.96
CA GLN A 36 -3.21 -22.41 11.14
C GLN A 36 -2.62 -21.87 9.83
N SER A 37 -1.96 -22.71 9.04
CA SER A 37 -1.39 -22.31 7.74
C SER A 37 -2.47 -21.85 6.76
N VAL A 38 -3.59 -22.58 6.68
CA VAL A 38 -4.74 -22.21 5.84
C VAL A 38 -5.34 -20.88 6.27
N VAL A 39 -5.60 -20.70 7.57
CA VAL A 39 -6.13 -19.43 8.11
C VAL A 39 -5.18 -18.27 7.83
N ASN A 40 -3.87 -18.47 8.03
CA ASN A 40 -2.86 -17.45 7.76
C ASN A 40 -2.79 -17.08 6.27
N TYR A 41 -2.92 -18.07 5.38
CA TYR A 41 -2.99 -17.83 3.94
C TYR A 41 -4.22 -17.01 3.56
N GLU A 42 -5.41 -17.42 4.01
CA GLU A 42 -6.65 -16.67 3.77
C GLU A 42 -6.56 -15.24 4.28
N GLN A 43 -6.00 -15.05 5.48
CA GLN A 43 -5.83 -13.72 6.07
C GLN A 43 -4.90 -12.85 5.22
N LYS A 44 -3.76 -13.38 4.78
CA LYS A 44 -2.81 -12.66 3.92
C LYS A 44 -3.45 -12.24 2.59
N PHE A 45 -4.22 -13.14 1.99
CA PHE A 45 -4.93 -12.87 0.74
C PHE A 45 -5.96 -11.74 0.93
N ARG A 46 -6.82 -11.84 1.96
CA ARG A 46 -7.82 -10.80 2.27
C ARG A 46 -7.18 -9.43 2.52
N THR A 47 -6.06 -9.40 3.27
CA THR A 47 -5.32 -8.15 3.52
C THR A 47 -4.83 -7.53 2.22
N ARG A 48 -4.21 -8.30 1.32
CA ARG A 48 -3.71 -7.75 0.04
C ARG A 48 -4.82 -7.22 -0.85
N PHE A 49 -5.97 -7.91 -0.93
CA PHE A 49 -7.12 -7.41 -1.68
C PHE A 49 -7.65 -6.09 -1.11
N LYS A 50 -7.69 -5.98 0.22
CA LYS A 50 -8.06 -4.73 0.88
C LYS A 50 -7.07 -3.61 0.56
N GLU A 51 -5.76 -3.86 0.64
CA GLU A 51 -4.72 -2.86 0.33
C GLU A 51 -4.84 -2.33 -1.11
N VAL A 52 -5.13 -3.19 -2.09
CA VAL A 52 -5.37 -2.77 -3.48
C VAL A 52 -6.63 -1.92 -3.59
N ALA A 53 -7.74 -2.35 -2.97
CA ALA A 53 -8.99 -1.60 -2.98
C ALA A 53 -8.82 -0.21 -2.35
N ASP A 54 -8.17 -0.14 -1.18
CA ASP A 54 -7.90 1.10 -0.47
C ASP A 54 -7.04 2.05 -1.31
N ALA A 55 -6.00 1.53 -2.00
CA ALA A 55 -5.14 2.33 -2.88
C ALA A 55 -5.88 2.86 -4.14
N LEU A 56 -6.80 2.08 -4.71
CA LEU A 56 -7.61 2.53 -5.84
C LEU A 56 -8.61 3.62 -5.45
N VAL A 57 -9.28 3.47 -4.30
CA VAL A 57 -10.18 4.49 -3.77
C VAL A 57 -9.43 5.78 -3.46
N LEU A 58 -8.26 5.68 -2.82
CA LEU A 58 -7.41 6.82 -2.52
C LEU A 58 -6.95 7.54 -3.80
N ARG A 59 -6.57 6.79 -4.85
CA ARG A 59 -6.20 7.36 -6.15
C ARG A 59 -7.29 8.28 -6.71
N GLN A 60 -8.54 7.80 -6.70
CA GLN A 60 -9.66 8.57 -7.23
C GLN A 60 -9.88 9.85 -6.40
N SER A 61 -9.86 9.73 -5.07
CA SER A 61 -10.02 10.88 -4.18
C SER A 61 -8.93 11.95 -4.40
N ILE A 62 -7.67 11.54 -4.57
CA ILE A 62 -6.56 12.47 -4.86
C ILE A 62 -6.77 13.16 -6.20
N ALA A 63 -7.17 12.44 -7.25
CA ALA A 63 -7.43 13.02 -8.56
C ALA A 63 -8.55 14.07 -8.51
N ASP A 64 -9.63 13.78 -7.79
CA ASP A 64 -10.74 14.72 -7.60
C ASP A 64 -10.29 15.98 -6.84
N GLN A 65 -9.47 15.82 -5.79
CA GLN A 65 -8.89 16.93 -5.03
C GLN A 65 -7.96 17.80 -5.89
N ILE A 66 -7.07 17.19 -6.69
CA ILE A 66 -6.20 17.92 -7.63
C ILE A 66 -7.06 18.74 -8.61
N SER A 67 -8.10 18.14 -9.19
CA SER A 67 -8.97 18.84 -10.12
C SER A 67 -9.66 20.05 -9.46
N GLY A 68 -10.09 19.90 -8.21
CA GLY A 68 -10.73 20.96 -7.43
C GLY A 68 -9.76 22.09 -7.11
N GLN A 69 -8.57 21.75 -6.65
CA GLN A 69 -7.53 22.74 -6.33
C GLN A 69 -7.03 23.47 -7.57
N GLN A 70 -6.98 22.82 -8.74
CA GLN A 70 -6.64 23.49 -9.98
C GLN A 70 -7.67 24.55 -10.36
N ARG A 71 -8.96 24.23 -10.28
CA ARG A 71 -10.04 25.23 -10.53
C ARG A 71 -9.98 26.39 -9.54
N TYR A 72 -9.63 26.10 -8.28
CA TYR A 72 -9.46 27.13 -7.26
C TYR A 72 -8.24 28.01 -7.55
N LEU A 73 -7.12 27.42 -7.97
CA LEU A 73 -5.93 28.14 -8.40
C LEU A 73 -6.22 29.09 -9.56
N ASP A 74 -6.97 28.64 -10.56
CA ASP A 74 -7.35 29.47 -11.71
C ASP A 74 -8.21 30.67 -11.27
N SER A 75 -9.12 30.46 -10.30
CA SER A 75 -9.94 31.53 -9.72
C SER A 75 -9.10 32.55 -8.93
N LEU A 76 -8.07 32.08 -8.21
CA LEU A 76 -7.13 32.94 -7.48
C LEU A 76 -6.24 33.76 -8.42
N GLN A 77 -5.88 33.21 -9.59
CA GLN A 77 -5.12 33.97 -10.61
C GLN A 77 -5.93 35.17 -11.12
N ILE A 78 -7.24 34.97 -11.39
CA ILE A 78 -8.14 36.06 -11.78
C ILE A 78 -8.27 37.08 -10.65
N THR A 79 -8.40 36.61 -9.41
CA THR A 79 -8.49 37.48 -8.22
C THR A 79 -7.24 38.35 -8.08
N LEU A 80 -6.05 37.76 -8.21
CA LEU A 80 -4.78 38.47 -8.18
C LEU A 80 -4.68 39.51 -9.31
N GLN A 81 -5.09 39.15 -10.52
CA GLN A 81 -5.11 40.10 -11.65
C GLN A 81 -6.01 41.30 -11.35
N ARG A 82 -7.20 41.07 -10.78
CA ARG A 82 -8.13 42.15 -10.38
C ARG A 82 -7.55 43.01 -9.26
N ALA A 83 -6.98 42.39 -8.22
CA ALA A 83 -6.36 43.12 -7.11
C ALA A 83 -5.22 44.03 -7.60
N ARG A 84 -4.37 43.52 -8.51
CA ARG A 84 -3.31 44.32 -9.15
C ARG A 84 -3.86 45.48 -9.95
N ALA A 85 -4.91 45.27 -10.74
CA ALA A 85 -5.54 46.34 -11.51
C ALA A 85 -6.15 47.42 -10.59
N LEU A 86 -6.86 47.03 -9.54
CA LEU A 86 -7.44 47.96 -8.58
C LEU A 86 -6.36 48.77 -7.85
N TYR A 87 -5.27 48.12 -7.44
CA TYR A 87 -4.14 48.79 -6.80
C TYR A 87 -3.48 49.81 -7.75
N GLN A 88 -3.25 49.44 -9.00
CA GLN A 88 -2.68 50.34 -10.02
C GLN A 88 -3.56 51.57 -10.28
N ASN A 89 -4.88 51.42 -10.16
CA ASN A 89 -5.85 52.51 -10.28
C ASN A 89 -6.08 53.25 -8.94
N GLY A 90 -5.38 52.90 -7.86
CA GLY A 90 -5.52 53.53 -6.55
C GLY A 90 -6.82 53.20 -5.80
N ALA A 91 -7.59 52.21 -6.26
CA ALA A 91 -8.89 51.86 -5.69
C ALA A 91 -8.79 50.97 -4.43
N VAL A 92 -7.65 50.29 -4.24
CA VAL A 92 -7.38 49.44 -3.06
C VAL A 92 -5.93 49.60 -2.58
N SER A 93 -5.68 49.21 -1.33
CA SER A 93 -4.33 49.12 -0.78
C SER A 93 -3.57 47.90 -1.32
N TYR A 94 -2.24 47.96 -1.33
CA TYR A 94 -1.38 46.86 -1.76
C TYR A 94 -1.55 45.57 -0.94
N ILE A 95 -2.11 45.67 0.28
CA ILE A 95 -2.36 44.50 1.13
C ILE A 95 -3.31 43.48 0.47
N GLU A 96 -4.26 43.94 -0.36
CA GLU A 96 -5.18 43.07 -1.13
C GLU A 96 -4.41 42.24 -2.17
N VAL A 97 -3.37 42.82 -2.78
CA VAL A 97 -2.49 42.11 -3.71
C VAL A 97 -1.70 41.03 -2.94
N LEU A 98 -1.13 41.39 -1.79
CA LEU A 98 -0.35 40.45 -0.97
C LEU A 98 -1.19 39.28 -0.46
N ASP A 99 -2.45 39.52 -0.06
CA ASP A 99 -3.34 38.45 0.38
C ASP A 99 -3.72 37.50 -0.76
N ALA A 100 -3.96 38.03 -1.95
CA ALA A 100 -4.19 37.22 -3.16
C ALA A 100 -2.94 36.40 -3.55
N GLU A 101 -1.74 36.99 -3.48
CA GLU A 101 -0.48 36.28 -3.73
C GLU A 101 -0.23 35.16 -2.71
N ARG A 102 -0.48 35.44 -1.42
CA ARG A 102 -0.36 34.46 -0.34
C ARG A 102 -1.31 33.29 -0.54
N SER A 103 -2.57 33.55 -0.87
CA SER A 103 -3.58 32.51 -1.14
C SER A 103 -3.17 31.65 -2.34
N LEU A 104 -2.69 32.28 -3.41
CA LEU A 104 -2.22 31.59 -4.61
C LEU A 104 -1.00 30.71 -4.33
N PHE A 105 -0.06 31.17 -3.50
CA PHE A 105 1.08 30.38 -3.06
C PHE A 105 0.66 29.17 -2.22
N ALA A 106 -0.23 29.36 -1.25
CA ALA A 106 -0.75 28.27 -0.41
C ALA A 106 -1.45 27.18 -1.25
N THR A 107 -2.26 27.56 -2.23
CA THR A 107 -2.93 26.61 -3.13
C THR A 107 -1.94 25.85 -4.01
N ARG A 108 -0.88 26.50 -4.50
CA ARG A 108 0.20 25.83 -5.24
C ARG A 108 0.94 24.81 -4.38
N GLN A 109 1.22 25.15 -3.12
CA GLN A 109 1.84 24.21 -2.18
C GLN A 109 0.92 23.00 -1.94
N SER A 110 -0.38 23.22 -1.74
CA SER A 110 -1.35 22.13 -1.58
C SER A 110 -1.41 21.22 -2.82
N LEU A 111 -1.35 21.79 -4.03
CA LEU A 111 -1.27 20.99 -5.26
C LEU A 111 0.03 20.16 -5.32
N LEU A 112 1.16 20.70 -4.88
CA LEU A 112 2.42 19.95 -4.81
C LEU A 112 2.29 18.76 -3.86
N ASP A 113 1.70 18.96 -2.68
CA ASP A 113 1.52 17.91 -1.68
C ASP A 113 0.55 16.82 -2.19
N LEU A 114 -0.50 17.20 -2.93
CA LEU A 114 -1.42 16.25 -3.57
C LEU A 114 -0.75 15.44 -4.68
N ASN A 115 0.07 16.08 -5.52
CA ASN A 115 0.85 15.38 -6.55
C ASN A 115 1.85 14.40 -5.91
N TYR A 116 2.49 14.80 -4.81
CA TYR A 116 3.34 13.89 -4.04
C TYR A 116 2.54 12.70 -3.48
N ALA A 117 1.37 12.95 -2.90
CA ALA A 117 0.49 11.90 -2.40
C ALA A 117 0.04 10.95 -3.52
N GLN A 118 -0.23 11.46 -4.72
CA GLN A 118 -0.53 10.66 -5.90
C GLN A 118 0.63 9.72 -6.23
N GLN A 119 1.86 10.23 -6.30
CA GLN A 119 3.05 9.43 -6.60
C GLN A 119 3.27 8.32 -5.57
N VAL A 120 3.11 8.65 -4.28
CA VAL A 120 3.19 7.66 -3.19
C VAL A 120 2.11 6.59 -3.34
N ASN A 121 0.88 6.98 -3.70
CA ASN A 121 -0.20 6.04 -3.91
C ASN A 121 0.05 5.11 -5.11
N GLU A 122 0.65 5.63 -6.19
CA GLU A 122 1.06 4.82 -7.34
C GLU A 122 2.11 3.76 -6.95
N ILE A 123 3.11 4.13 -6.14
CA ILE A 123 4.10 3.20 -5.60
C ILE A 123 3.43 2.14 -4.71
N LYS A 124 2.49 2.54 -3.85
CA LYS A 124 1.73 1.61 -2.99
C LYS A 124 0.90 0.63 -3.80
N LEU A 125 0.21 1.10 -4.83
CA LEU A 125 -0.57 0.25 -5.73
C LEU A 125 0.34 -0.74 -6.46
N PHE A 126 1.50 -0.29 -6.96
CA PHE A 126 2.49 -1.16 -7.57
C PHE A 126 2.97 -2.25 -6.60
N ALA A 127 3.29 -1.90 -5.36
CA ALA A 127 3.69 -2.86 -4.33
C ALA A 127 2.56 -3.85 -3.97
N ALA A 128 1.33 -3.36 -3.80
CA ALA A 128 0.17 -4.17 -3.44
C ALA A 128 -0.21 -5.18 -4.54
N LEU A 129 -0.02 -4.80 -5.81
CA LEU A 129 -0.20 -5.67 -6.97
C LEU A 129 0.92 -6.72 -7.13
N GLY A 130 1.92 -6.72 -6.25
CA GLY A 130 3.01 -7.68 -6.29
C GLY A 130 4.26 -7.17 -7.02
N GLY A 131 4.48 -5.86 -7.10
CA GLY A 131 5.80 -5.28 -7.39
C GLY A 131 6.42 -5.65 -8.74
N GLY A 132 5.63 -6.08 -9.72
CA GLY A 132 6.11 -6.46 -11.05
C GLY A 132 6.68 -7.89 -11.16
N TRP A 133 6.51 -8.74 -10.15
CA TRP A 133 6.85 -10.17 -10.27
C TRP A 133 5.85 -10.86 -11.21
N VAL A 134 6.20 -10.91 -12.50
CA VAL A 134 5.68 -11.89 -13.45
C VAL A 134 6.73 -13.01 -13.47
N GLU A 135 6.47 -14.11 -12.76
CA GLU A 135 7.11 -15.40 -13.05
C GLU A 135 6.45 -16.04 -14.28
#